data_AF-A0A4U0S2C8-F1
#
_entry.id   AF-A0A4U0S2C8-F1
#
_cell.length_a   1.000
_cell.length_b   1.000
_cell.length_c   1.000
_cell.angle_alpha   90.00
_cell.angle_beta   90.00
_cell.angle_gamma   90.00
#
_symmetry.space_group_name_H-M   'P 1'
#
loop_
_entity.id
_entity.type
_entity.pdbx_description
1 polymer ?
#
loop_
_entity_poly.entity_id
_entity_poly.type
_entity_poly.pdbx_seq_one_letter_code
_entity_poly.pdbx_strand_id
1 'polypeptide(L)' 'MEEEGYFDDRWIAGSMALCHFGCGAVFRLVVTGPGRGQVWLDDRGSDGGISPAADFRTWYLDWLAEREAAPHGRRKFSP' A
#
# COMPACT_ATOMS: atom_id res chain seq x y z
N MET A 1 10.64 1.71 25.17
CA MET A 1 10.36 0.26 25.11
C MET A 1 9.11 0.13 24.26
N GLU A 2 9.21 -0.28 22.99
CA GLU A 2 8.10 -0.73 22.10
C GLU A 2 8.38 -0.60 20.58
N GLU A 3 9.44 0.11 20.15
CA GLU A 3 9.74 0.31 18.71
C GLU A 3 9.98 -1.00 17.94
N GLU A 4 10.70 -1.97 18.53
CA GLU A 4 10.98 -3.27 17.90
C GLU A 4 9.70 -4.07 17.59
N GLY A 5 8.65 -3.94 18.41
CA GLY A 5 7.41 -4.66 18.21
C GLY A 5 6.49 -4.04 17.16
N TYR A 6 6.63 -2.74 16.90
CA TYR A 6 5.81 -2.01 15.91
C TYR A 6 6.20 -2.35 14.48
N PHE A 7 7.51 -2.47 14.23
CA PHE A 7 8.06 -2.80 12.92
C PHE A 7 8.18 -4.31 12.63
N ASP A 8 7.77 -5.16 13.57
CA ASP A 8 7.80 -6.62 13.39
C ASP A 8 7.02 -7.05 12.13
N ASP A 9 7.63 -7.94 11.34
CA ASP A 9 7.06 -8.46 10.09
C ASP A 9 5.78 -9.29 10.32
N ARG A 10 5.52 -9.74 11.55
CA ARG A 10 4.28 -10.45 11.89
C ARG A 10 3.02 -9.65 11.52
N TRP A 11 3.09 -8.31 11.53
CA TRP A 11 1.96 -7.44 11.20
C TRP A 11 1.63 -7.41 9.70
N ILE A 12 2.58 -7.83 8.86
CA ILE A 12 2.46 -7.87 7.40
C ILE A 12 2.55 -9.30 6.85
N ALA A 13 2.69 -10.30 7.71
CA ALA A 13 2.72 -11.70 7.33
C ALA A 13 1.44 -12.06 6.56
N GLY A 14 1.60 -12.79 5.44
CA GLY A 14 0.48 -13.09 4.55
C GLY A 14 0.12 -11.96 3.58
N SER A 15 1.00 -10.96 3.41
CA SER A 15 0.91 -9.93 2.38
C SER A 15 2.14 -9.89 1.47
N MET A 16 1.98 -9.30 0.29
CA MET A 16 3.05 -9.07 -0.70
C MET A 16 3.14 -7.56 -0.97
N ALA A 17 4.35 -6.99 -0.96
CA ALA A 17 4.55 -5.60 -1.36
C ALA A 17 4.25 -5.42 -2.85
N LEU A 18 3.42 -4.43 -3.19
CA LEU A 18 3.09 -4.04 -4.56
C LEU A 18 4.04 -2.93 -5.04
N CYS A 19 4.12 -1.83 -4.30
CA CYS A 19 4.96 -0.69 -4.62
C CYS A 19 5.21 0.20 -3.40
N HIS A 20 6.25 1.02 -3.48
CA HIS A 20 6.55 2.05 -2.49
C HIS A 20 5.80 3.34 -2.83
N PHE A 21 5.19 3.96 -1.83
CA PHE A 21 4.41 5.20 -1.90
C PHE A 21 5.16 6.38 -1.26
N GLY A 22 6.47 6.51 -1.51
CA GLY A 22 7.27 7.58 -0.88
C GLY A 22 7.34 7.44 0.65
N CYS A 23 8.20 8.23 1.32
CA CYS A 23 8.27 8.32 2.79
C CYS A 23 8.28 6.99 3.59
N GLY A 24 8.77 5.89 3.01
CA GLY A 24 8.76 4.58 3.68
C GLY A 24 7.41 3.85 3.61
N ALA A 25 6.39 4.43 2.99
CA ALA A 25 5.06 3.84 2.85
C ALA A 25 5.04 2.78 1.75
N VAL A 26 4.32 1.68 1.96
CA VAL A 26 4.24 0.56 1.02
C VAL A 26 2.80 0.08 0.86
N PHE A 27 2.31 0.02 -0.38
CA PHE A 27 1.07 -0.71 -0.67
C PHE A 27 1.34 -2.21 -0.65
N ARG A 28 0.52 -2.94 0.10
CA ARG A 28 0.64 -4.39 0.28
C ARG A 28 -0.65 -5.09 -0.11
N LEU A 29 -0.55 -6.15 -0.89
CA LEU A 29 -1.66 -7.05 -1.21
C LEU A 29 -1.73 -8.17 -0.17
N VAL A 30 -2.85 -8.30 0.52
CA VAL A 30 -3.11 -9.46 1.39
C VAL A 30 -3.39 -10.69 0.51
N VAL A 31 -2.58 -11.74 0.67
CA VAL A 31 -2.63 -12.96 -0.15
C VAL A 31 -3.18 -14.18 0.60
N THR A 32 -3.28 -14.13 1.92
CA THR A 32 -3.80 -15.22 2.77
C THR A 32 -4.88 -14.75 3.74
N GLY A 33 -5.70 -15.69 4.22
CA GLY A 33 -6.73 -15.40 5.24
C GLY A 33 -7.99 -14.69 4.71
N PRO A 34 -8.87 -14.21 5.61
CA PRO A 34 -10.15 -13.59 5.25
C PRO A 34 -10.02 -12.28 4.46
N GLY A 35 -8.92 -11.55 4.64
CA GLY A 35 -8.64 -10.29 3.93
C GLY A 35 -8.03 -10.48 2.55
N ARG A 36 -7.91 -11.71 2.02
CA ARG A 36 -7.27 -11.98 0.73
C ARG A 36 -7.89 -11.14 -0.39
N GLY A 37 -7.04 -10.50 -1.19
CA GLY A 37 -7.46 -9.62 -2.28
C GLY A 37 -7.62 -8.15 -1.88
N GLN A 38 -7.46 -7.82 -0.60
CA GLN A 38 -7.42 -6.43 -0.13
C GLN A 38 -6.02 -5.83 -0.27
N VAL A 39 -5.95 -4.56 -0.64
CA VAL A 39 -4.75 -3.73 -0.61
C VAL A 39 -4.77 -2.88 0.66
N TRP A 40 -3.65 -2.88 1.37
CA TRP A 40 -3.44 -2.13 2.60
C TRP A 40 -2.24 -1.20 2.42
N LEU A 41 -2.29 -0.02 3.03
CA LEU A 41 -1.17 0.90 3.12
C LEU A 41 -0.42 0.62 4.42
N ASP A 42 0.85 0.22 4.30
CA ASP A 42 1.80 0.17 5.41
C ASP A 42 2.55 1.49 5.45
N ASP A 43 2.12 2.39 6.33
CA ASP A 43 2.70 3.73 6.55
C ASP A 43 3.42 3.80 7.90
N ARG A 44 3.83 2.65 8.45
CA ARG A 44 4.55 2.59 9.73
C ARG A 44 5.86 3.37 9.69
N GLY A 45 6.48 3.53 8.52
CA GLY A 45 7.69 4.35 8.34
C GLY A 45 7.47 5.86 8.52
N SER A 46 6.22 6.32 8.53
CA SER A 46 5.82 7.71 8.80
C SER A 46 4.83 7.82 9.97
N ASP A 47 4.86 6.87 10.91
CA ASP A 47 3.99 6.78 12.08
C ASP A 47 2.48 6.63 11.77
N GLY A 48 2.12 6.30 10.51
CA GLY A 48 0.74 6.17 10.04
C GLY A 48 0.08 4.80 10.26
N GLY A 49 0.85 3.80 10.71
CA GLY A 49 0.33 2.45 10.96
C GLY A 49 0.03 1.65 9.69
N ILE A 50 -0.84 0.65 9.79
CA ILE A 50 -1.29 -0.15 8.64
C ILE A 50 -2.81 0.03 8.51
N SER A 51 -3.28 0.46 7.35
CA SER A 51 -4.70 0.77 7.11
C SER A 51 -5.21 0.16 5.80
N PRO A 52 -6.50 -0.21 5.70
CA PRO A 52 -7.08 -0.71 4.46
C PRO A 52 -7.23 0.40 3.42
N ALA A 53 -7.01 0.08 2.15
CA ALA A 53 -7.22 0.99 1.03
C ALA A 53 -8.44 0.58 0.18
N ALA A 54 -8.33 -0.49 -0.61
CA ALA A 54 -9.38 -1.02 -1.46
C ALA A 54 -9.12 -2.50 -1.79
N ASP A 55 -10.03 -3.19 -2.49
CA ASP A 55 -9.66 -4.46 -3.13
C ASP A 55 -8.69 -4.22 -4.30
N PHE A 56 -7.89 -5.24 -4.64
CA PHE A 56 -6.83 -5.12 -5.66
C PHE A 56 -7.35 -4.71 -7.03
N ARG A 57 -8.55 -5.17 -7.43
CA ARG A 57 -9.10 -4.84 -8.74
C ARG A 57 -9.43 -3.36 -8.79
N THR A 58 -10.15 -2.85 -7.80
CA THR A 58 -10.50 -1.43 -7.71
C THR A 58 -9.24 -0.58 -7.66
N TRP A 59 -8.30 -0.90 -6.75
CA TRP A 59 -7.03 -0.18 -6.63
C TRP A 59 -6.23 -0.12 -7.93
N TYR A 60 -6.11 -1.25 -8.65
CA TYR A 60 -5.34 -1.31 -9.89
C TYR A 60 -6.01 -0.54 -11.03
N LEU A 61 -7.34 -0.66 -11.16
CA LEU A 61 -8.08 0.01 -12.24
C LEU A 61 -8.13 1.52 -12.03
N ASP A 62 -8.26 1.99 -10.79
CA ASP A 62 -8.23 3.42 -10.49
C ASP A 62 -6.85 4.00 -10.82
N TRP A 63 -5.77 3.34 -10.38
CA TRP A 63 -4.41 3.73 -10.78
C TRP A 63 -4.24 3.76 -12.30
N LEU A 64 -4.71 2.73 -13.01
CA LEU A 64 -4.57 2.65 -14.46
C LEU A 64 -5.33 3.80 -15.15
N ALA A 65 -6.57 4.04 -14.74
CA ALA A 65 -7.40 5.11 -15.29
C ALA A 65 -6.74 6.49 -15.09
N GLU A 66 -6.15 6.75 -13.92
CA GLU A 66 -5.38 7.97 -13.67
C GLU A 66 -4.19 8.12 -14.63
N ARG A 67 -3.50 7.01 -14.96
CA ARG A 67 -2.35 7.03 -15.89
C ARG A 67 -2.76 7.19 -17.33
N GLU A 68 -3.90 6.67 -17.73
CA GLU A 68 -4.44 6.83 -19.09
C GLU A 68 -5.03 8.22 -19.31
N ALA A 69 -5.64 8.83 -18.28
CA ALA A 69 -6.19 10.18 -18.34
C ALA A 69 -5.11 11.27 -18.31
N ALA A 70 -3.93 10.98 -17.75
CA ALA A 70 -2.82 11.92 -17.74
C ALA A 70 -2.24 12.05 -19.17
N PRO A 71 -2.22 13.26 -19.78
CA PRO A 71 -1.45 13.46 -21.01
C PRO A 71 0.01 13.06 -20.73
N HIS A 72 0.71 12.53 -21.73
CA HIS A 72 2.05 11.91 -21.62
C HIS A 72 3.19 12.82 -21.06
N GLY A 73 2.88 13.97 -20.47
CA GLY A 73 3.79 14.82 -19.73
C GLY A 73 3.87 14.44 -18.25
N ARG A 74 5.03 13.92 -17.83
CA ARG A 74 5.41 13.70 -16.42
C ARG A 74 4.91 14.82 -15.52
N ARG A 75 4.01 14.54 -14.57
CA ARG A 75 3.94 15.28 -13.31
C ARG A 75 3.72 14.38 -12.11
N LYS A 76 4.36 14.82 -11.03
CA LYS A 76 4.59 14.16 -9.74
C LYS A 76 3.27 13.80 -9.06
N PHE A 77 3.19 12.55 -8.60
CA PHE A 77 2.24 12.16 -7.55
C PHE A 77 2.58 13.00 -6.30
N SER A 78 1.60 13.74 -5.78
CA SER A 78 1.69 14.36 -4.45
C SER A 78 0.72 13.61 -3.53
N PRO A 79 1.15 13.27 -2.30
CA PRO A 79 0.30 12.67 -1.28
C PRO A 79 -0.81 13.61 -0.81
#